data_AF-A0A182K8E6-F1
#
_entry.id   AF-A0A182K8E6-F1
#
_cell.length_a   1.000
_cell.length_b   1.000
_cell.length_c   1.000
_cell.angle_alpha   90.00
_cell.angle_beta   90.00
_cell.angle_gamma   90.00
#
_symmetry.space_group_name_H-M   'P 1'
#
loop_
_entity.id
_entity.type
_entity.pdbx_description
1 polymer ?
#
loop_
_entity_poly.entity_id
_entity_poly.type
_entity_poly.pdbx_seq_one_letter_code
_entity_poly.pdbx_strand_id
1 'polypeptide(L)'
;MAVFQMGSHTHAIPMTLYRDNRTKVVNELQRAHNFGADSMPVILLQGGDNISHYDTDVDYVFRQESYFTYLFGVTEPGCYGTVEIKTGRSTLYVPRLPEEYAVWMGPLLGLEDFKKKYEVDTVYFVDES
;
A
#
# COMPACT_ATOMS: atom_id res chain seq x y z
N MET A 1 -3.87 -13.00 -11.43
CA MET A 1 -4.51 -11.75 -10.99
C MET A 1 -4.87 -11.94 -9.53
N ALA A 2 -4.29 -11.16 -8.63
CA ALA A 2 -4.52 -11.28 -7.19
C ALA A 2 -5.90 -10.74 -6.81
N VAL A 3 -6.49 -11.33 -5.78
CA VAL A 3 -7.81 -10.97 -5.25
C VAL A 3 -7.77 -10.92 -3.73
N PHE A 4 -8.50 -9.97 -3.14
CA PHE A 4 -8.85 -10.01 -1.73
C PHE A 4 -10.19 -10.70 -1.56
N GLN A 5 -10.23 -11.76 -0.76
CA GLN A 5 -11.44 -12.53 -0.49
C GLN A 5 -11.35 -13.19 0.89
N MET A 6 -12.43 -13.16 1.67
CA MET A 6 -12.51 -13.70 3.03
C MET A 6 -13.32 -15.00 3.07
N GLY A 7 -13.07 -15.91 2.11
CA GLY A 7 -13.76 -17.20 1.99
C GLY A 7 -14.60 -17.33 0.72
N SER A 8 -14.91 -18.56 0.34
CA SER A 8 -15.50 -18.93 -0.97
C SER A 8 -16.83 -18.25 -1.30
N HIS A 9 -17.60 -17.85 -0.29
CA HIS A 9 -18.91 -17.22 -0.45
C HIS A 9 -18.87 -15.69 -0.29
N THR A 10 -17.69 -15.10 -0.07
CA THR A 10 -17.52 -13.64 0.01
C THR A 10 -17.16 -13.06 -1.35
N HIS A 11 -17.45 -11.77 -1.55
CA HIS A 11 -17.13 -11.07 -2.78
C HIS A 11 -15.62 -10.96 -2.98
N ALA A 12 -15.12 -11.45 -4.12
CA ALA A 12 -13.71 -11.34 -4.49
C ALA A 12 -13.43 -9.96 -5.09
N ILE A 13 -12.58 -9.18 -4.44
CA ILE A 13 -12.17 -7.85 -4.90
C ILE A 13 -10.86 -8.02 -5.70
N PRO A 14 -10.85 -7.78 -7.01
CA PRO A 14 -9.62 -7.89 -7.80
C PRO A 14 -8.66 -6.74 -7.48
N MET A 15 -7.37 -7.06 -7.32
CA MET A 15 -6.34 -6.05 -7.05
C MET A 15 -6.16 -5.04 -8.20
N THR A 16 -6.65 -5.40 -9.39
CA THR A 16 -6.74 -4.49 -10.53
C THR A 16 -7.56 -3.25 -10.25
N LEU A 17 -8.54 -3.32 -9.33
CA LEU A 17 -9.34 -2.17 -8.92
C LEU A 17 -8.45 -1.02 -8.41
N TYR A 18 -7.45 -1.34 -7.60
CA TYR A 18 -6.53 -0.33 -7.05
C TYR A 18 -5.56 0.19 -8.10
N ARG A 19 -5.08 -0.68 -9.01
CA ARG A 19 -4.29 -0.25 -10.18
C ARG A 19 -5.07 0.74 -11.05
N ASP A 20 -6.33 0.43 -11.34
CA ASP A 20 -7.18 1.28 -12.17
C ASP A 20 -7.46 2.63 -11.47
N ASN A 21 -7.58 2.64 -10.14
CA ASN A 21 -7.69 3.87 -9.36
C ASN A 21 -6.42 4.73 -9.45
N ARG A 22 -5.21 4.13 -9.34
CA ARG A 22 -3.96 4.86 -9.54
C ARG A 22 -3.89 5.49 -10.93
N THR A 23 -4.26 4.75 -11.97
CA THR A 23 -4.33 5.26 -13.35
C THR A 23 -5.29 6.44 -13.48
N LYS A 24 -6.48 6.36 -12.86
CA LYS A 24 -7.44 7.48 -12.86
C LYS A 24 -6.86 8.73 -12.20
N VAL A 25 -6.27 8.59 -11.01
CA VAL A 25 -5.69 9.72 -10.28
C VAL A 25 -4.53 10.35 -11.05
N VAL A 26 -3.64 9.53 -11.62
CA VAL A 26 -2.52 10.02 -12.45
C VAL A 26 -3.04 10.81 -13.66
N ASN A 27 -4.02 10.27 -14.38
CA ASN A 27 -4.60 10.93 -15.55
C ASN A 27 -5.25 12.27 -15.19
N GLU A 28 -5.99 12.34 -14.08
CA GLU A 28 -6.62 13.58 -13.63
C GLU A 28 -5.60 14.62 -13.16
N LEU A 29 -4.51 14.21 -12.50
CA LEU A 29 -3.41 15.12 -12.12
C LEU A 29 -2.69 15.68 -13.34
N GLN A 30 -2.39 14.84 -14.34
CA GLN A 30 -1.78 15.27 -15.60
C GLN A 30 -2.68 16.23 -16.38
N ARG A 31 -4.01 16.08 -16.28
CA ARG A 31 -4.98 17.00 -16.89
C ARG A 31 -5.09 18.33 -16.14
N ALA A 32 -5.13 18.27 -14.81
CA ALA A 32 -5.34 19.44 -13.97
C ALA A 32 -4.09 20.31 -13.83
N HIS A 33 -2.89 19.74 -14.01
CA HIS A 33 -1.65 20.47 -13.80
C HIS A 33 -0.56 20.13 -14.81
N ASN A 34 0.10 21.17 -15.34
CA ASN A 34 1.30 21.03 -16.14
C ASN A 34 2.53 21.08 -15.22
N PHE A 35 3.09 19.92 -14.90
CA PHE A 35 4.26 19.81 -14.03
C PHE A 35 5.58 20.26 -14.68
N GLY A 36 5.61 20.49 -16.00
CA GLY A 36 6.83 20.81 -16.75
C GLY A 36 7.59 19.57 -17.23
N ALA A 37 8.34 19.72 -18.33
CA ALA A 37 8.99 18.62 -19.02
C ALA A 37 10.10 17.95 -18.17
N ASP A 38 10.79 18.70 -17.32
CA ASP A 38 11.96 18.21 -16.58
C ASP A 38 11.65 17.75 -15.15
N SER A 39 10.43 17.99 -14.64
CA SER A 39 10.08 17.59 -13.26
C SER A 39 9.71 16.11 -13.18
N MET A 40 9.90 15.48 -12.01
CA MET A 40 9.43 14.12 -11.76
C MET A 40 8.45 14.13 -10.58
N PRO A 41 7.20 14.57 -10.80
CA PRO A 41 6.20 14.67 -9.74
C PRO A 41 5.78 13.27 -9.27
N VAL A 42 5.70 13.12 -7.95
CA VAL A 42 5.37 11.85 -7.29
C VAL A 42 4.28 12.11 -6.25
N ILE A 43 3.27 11.24 -6.23
CA ILE A 43 2.32 11.16 -5.12
C ILE A 43 3.01 10.36 -4.02
N LEU A 44 3.06 10.89 -2.80
CA LEU A 44 3.46 10.16 -1.60
C LEU A 44 2.27 10.09 -0.66
N LEU A 45 1.88 8.88 -0.25
CA LEU A 45 0.90 8.64 0.79
C LEU A 45 1.52 7.82 1.91
N GLN A 46 1.25 8.24 3.14
CA GLN A 46 1.49 7.46 4.35
C GLN A 46 0.21 6.69 4.68
N GLY A 47 0.33 5.37 4.87
CA GLY A 47 -0.76 4.54 5.38
C GLY A 47 -1.01 4.78 6.87
N GLY A 48 -2.08 4.20 7.38
CA GLY A 48 -2.34 4.13 8.82
C GLY A 48 -1.32 3.26 9.54
N ASP A 49 -1.19 3.52 10.83
CA ASP A 49 -0.41 2.70 11.76
C ASP A 49 -1.30 2.19 12.89
N ASN A 50 -0.80 1.21 13.65
CA ASN A 50 -1.50 0.72 14.84
C ASN A 50 -1.62 1.84 15.88
N ILE A 51 -2.72 1.82 16.62
CA ILE A 51 -2.99 2.76 17.70
C ILE A 51 -3.35 1.96 18.94
N SER A 52 -2.59 2.20 20.01
CA SER A 52 -2.80 1.57 21.29
C SER A 52 -3.97 2.18 22.05
N HIS A 53 -4.63 1.37 22.87
CA HIS A 53 -5.72 1.78 23.72
C HIS A 53 -5.13 2.54 24.93
N TYR A 54 -5.07 3.86 24.81
CA TYR A 54 -4.36 4.73 25.77
C TYR A 54 -2.90 4.28 25.94
N ASP A 55 -2.41 4.21 27.17
CA ASP A 55 -1.04 3.83 27.51
C ASP A 55 -0.89 2.31 27.78
N THR A 56 -1.79 1.49 27.20
CA THR A 56 -1.73 0.03 27.32
C THR A 56 -1.05 -0.62 26.12
N ASP A 57 -0.73 -1.90 26.22
CA ASP A 57 -0.17 -2.74 25.16
C ASP A 57 -1.25 -3.38 24.26
N VAL A 58 -2.50 -2.94 24.37
CA VAL A 58 -3.62 -3.45 23.57
C VAL A 58 -3.93 -2.48 22.43
N ASP A 59 -3.82 -2.94 21.19
CA ASP A 59 -4.14 -2.13 20.02
C ASP A 59 -5.63 -2.21 19.64
N TYR A 60 -6.16 -1.11 19.10
CA TYR A 60 -7.40 -1.15 18.34
C TYR A 60 -7.23 -2.01 17.08
N VAL A 61 -8.31 -2.67 16.64
CA VAL A 61 -8.29 -3.40 15.37
C VAL A 61 -7.96 -2.42 14.25
N PHE A 62 -6.83 -2.66 13.59
CA PHE A 62 -6.33 -1.80 12.54
C PHE A 62 -7.33 -1.68 11.39
N ARG A 63 -7.59 -0.43 10.97
CA ARG A 63 -8.30 -0.11 9.76
C ARG A 63 -7.50 0.93 8.99
N GLN A 64 -7.22 0.61 7.73
CA GLN A 64 -6.40 1.43 6.86
C GLN A 64 -7.01 2.82 6.60
N GLU A 65 -6.13 3.80 6.36
CA GLU A 65 -6.48 5.14 5.89
C GLU A 65 -7.17 5.05 4.51
N SER A 66 -8.18 5.90 4.27
CA SER A 66 -9.10 5.74 3.14
C SER A 66 -8.45 6.06 1.79
N TYR A 67 -7.62 7.09 1.69
CA TYR A 67 -6.90 7.41 0.45
C TYR A 67 -5.82 6.35 0.14
N PHE A 68 -5.12 5.85 1.15
CA PHE A 68 -4.17 4.76 0.99
C PHE A 68 -4.86 3.47 0.52
N THR A 69 -5.98 3.12 1.17
CA THR A 69 -6.83 2.00 0.75
C THR A 69 -7.28 2.17 -0.70
N TYR A 70 -7.71 3.37 -1.09
CA TYR A 70 -8.21 3.65 -2.44
C TYR A 70 -7.16 3.40 -3.53
N LEU A 71 -5.89 3.73 -3.27
CA LEU A 71 -4.80 3.56 -4.25
C LEU A 71 -4.08 2.22 -4.19
N PHE A 72 -4.01 1.58 -3.01
CA PHE A 72 -3.14 0.40 -2.82
C PHE A 72 -3.89 -0.84 -2.31
N GLY A 73 -5.03 -0.71 -1.64
CA GLY A 73 -5.75 -1.84 -1.08
C GLY A 73 -5.00 -2.61 0.02
N VAL A 74 -3.96 -2.00 0.59
CA VAL A 74 -3.06 -2.61 1.57
C VAL A 74 -3.72 -2.73 2.93
N THR A 75 -3.62 -3.92 3.53
CA THR A 75 -4.23 -4.23 4.82
C THR A 75 -3.27 -4.15 6.00
N GLU A 76 -1.96 -4.09 5.75
CA GLU A 76 -0.95 -3.98 6.81
C GLU A 76 -0.74 -2.52 7.28
N PRO A 77 -0.47 -2.31 8.57
CA PRO A 77 -0.10 -1.00 9.12
C PRO A 77 1.33 -0.59 8.73
N GLY A 78 1.66 0.68 8.97
CA GLY A 78 3.04 1.19 8.89
C GLY A 78 3.62 1.23 7.48
N CYS A 79 2.78 1.18 6.45
CA CYS A 79 3.20 1.20 5.05
C CYS A 79 3.21 2.62 4.47
N TYR A 80 4.05 2.84 3.47
CA TYR A 80 4.00 4.02 2.59
C TYR A 80 3.81 3.59 1.14
N GLY A 81 3.37 4.51 0.30
CA GLY A 81 3.11 4.24 -1.09
C GLY A 81 3.42 5.45 -1.95
N THR A 82 4.16 5.23 -3.04
CA THR A 82 4.41 6.27 -4.04
C THR A 82 3.85 5.90 -5.39
N VAL A 83 3.37 6.91 -6.13
CA VAL A 83 2.97 6.77 -7.53
C VAL A 83 3.64 7.87 -8.35
N GLU A 84 4.49 7.49 -9.28
CA GLU A 84 5.08 8.42 -10.25
C GLU A 84 4.00 8.90 -11.21
N ILE A 85 3.79 10.21 -11.28
CA ILE A 85 2.72 10.76 -12.13
C ILE A 85 3.08 10.64 -13.61
N LYS A 86 4.36 10.67 -13.99
CA LYS A 86 4.76 10.55 -15.41
C LYS A 86 4.62 9.14 -15.97
N THR A 87 4.99 8.13 -15.19
CA THR A 87 5.07 6.73 -15.65
C THR A 87 3.89 5.89 -15.17
N GLY A 88 3.17 6.34 -14.15
CA GLY A 88 2.18 5.56 -13.42
C GLY A 88 2.79 4.49 -12.50
N ARG A 89 4.12 4.42 -12.39
CA ARG A 89 4.83 3.40 -11.60
C ARG A 89 4.49 3.55 -10.13
N SER A 90 4.02 2.45 -9.54
CA SER A 90 3.62 2.33 -8.14
C SER A 90 4.66 1.57 -7.32
N THR A 91 5.05 2.15 -6.20
CA THR A 91 6.00 1.53 -5.25
C THR A 91 5.36 1.47 -3.88
N LEU A 92 5.42 0.31 -3.23
CA LEU A 92 4.97 0.11 -1.86
C LEU A 92 6.20 0.00 -0.94
N TYR A 93 6.12 0.61 0.24
CA TYR A 93 7.15 0.50 1.26
C TYR A 93 6.52 -0.17 2.47
N VAL A 94 7.08 -1.31 2.88
CA VAL A 94 6.55 -2.14 3.97
C VAL A 94 7.50 -2.12 5.17
N PRO A 95 7.02 -2.24 6.41
CA PRO A 95 7.90 -2.27 7.57
C PRO A 95 8.79 -3.51 7.54
N ARG A 96 10.08 -3.35 7.86
CA ARG A 96 10.97 -4.48 8.11
C ARG A 96 10.71 -4.98 9.53
N LEU A 97 10.15 -6.18 9.63
CA LEU A 97 9.78 -6.78 10.91
C LEU A 97 10.91 -7.66 11.45
N PRO A 98 11.14 -7.69 12.77
CA PRO A 98 12.16 -8.54 13.38
C PRO A 98 11.75 -10.02 13.34
N GLU A 99 12.71 -10.93 13.41
CA GLU A 99 12.46 -12.39 13.30
C GLU A 99 11.49 -12.91 14.38
N GLU A 100 11.58 -12.38 15.60
CA GLU A 100 10.70 -12.72 16.71
C GLU A 100 9.22 -12.41 16.43
N TYR A 101 8.93 -11.47 15.53
CA TYR A 101 7.56 -11.15 15.12
C TYR A 101 6.86 -12.39 14.52
N ALA A 102 7.61 -13.29 13.88
CA ALA A 102 7.08 -14.52 13.30
C ALA A 102 6.44 -15.45 14.34
N VAL A 103 6.93 -15.41 15.58
CA VAL A 103 6.45 -16.24 16.69
C VAL A 103 5.07 -15.79 17.15
N TRP A 104 4.81 -14.48 17.16
CA TRP A 104 3.61 -13.88 17.75
C TRP A 104 2.53 -13.57 16.71
N MET A 105 2.94 -13.11 15.53
CA MET A 105 2.03 -12.47 14.56
C MET A 105 1.90 -13.27 13.25
N GLY A 106 2.65 -14.36 13.12
CA GLY A 106 2.61 -15.25 11.97
C GLY A 106 3.72 -14.99 10.93
N PRO A 107 3.69 -15.71 9.80
CA PRO A 107 4.80 -15.72 8.85
C PRO A 107 5.16 -14.33 8.32
N LEU A 108 6.46 -14.04 8.27
CA LEU A 108 6.99 -12.82 7.66
C LEU A 108 6.92 -12.93 6.13
N LEU A 109 6.15 -12.04 5.50
CA LEU A 109 6.09 -11.93 4.05
C LEU A 109 7.34 -11.22 3.51
N GLY A 110 7.88 -11.73 2.40
CA GLY A 110 8.95 -11.07 1.67
C GLY A 110 8.44 -9.96 0.74
N LEU A 111 9.35 -9.12 0.23
CA LEU A 111 9.03 -8.04 -0.71
C LEU A 111 8.29 -8.55 -1.96
N GLU A 112 8.70 -9.70 -2.50
CA GLU A 112 8.05 -10.34 -3.65
C GLU A 112 6.65 -10.88 -3.34
N ASP A 113 6.38 -11.26 -2.09
CA ASP A 113 5.04 -11.69 -1.68
C ASP A 113 4.08 -10.49 -1.66
N PHE A 114 4.52 -9.36 -1.10
CA PHE A 114 3.77 -8.10 -1.14
C PHE A 114 3.54 -7.60 -2.56
N LYS A 115 4.58 -7.68 -3.41
CA LYS A 115 4.49 -7.29 -4.82
C LYS A 115 3.41 -8.06 -5.56
N LYS A 116 3.38 -9.39 -5.37
CA LYS A 116 2.38 -10.28 -5.96
C LYS A 116 0.99 -10.06 -5.34
N LYS A 117 0.92 -9.88 -4.02
CA LYS A 117 -0.34 -9.68 -3.28
C LYS A 117 -1.06 -8.41 -3.72
N TYR A 118 -0.34 -7.32 -3.93
CA TYR A 118 -0.93 -6.00 -4.22
C TYR A 118 -0.85 -5.55 -5.67
N GLU A 119 -0.25 -6.35 -6.56
CA GLU A 119 -0.02 -6.01 -7.98
C GLU A 119 0.56 -4.60 -8.16
N VAL A 120 1.61 -4.30 -7.37
CA VAL A 120 2.43 -3.07 -7.49
C VAL A 120 3.71 -3.37 -8.28
N ASP A 121 4.35 -2.33 -8.80
CA ASP A 121 5.53 -2.50 -9.67
C ASP A 121 6.79 -2.84 -8.86
N THR A 122 6.95 -2.19 -7.71
CA THR A 122 8.13 -2.35 -6.84
C THR A 122 7.73 -2.33 -5.37
N VAL A 123 8.49 -3.04 -4.53
CA VAL A 123 8.34 -3.01 -3.07
C VAL A 123 9.71 -2.85 -2.43
N TYR A 124 9.82 -1.98 -1.44
CA TYR A 124 11.02 -1.79 -0.61
C TYR A 124 10.65 -1.85 0.87
N PHE A 125 11.65 -1.92 1.74
CA PHE A 125 11.41 -1.68 3.15
C PHE A 125 11.33 -0.17 3.45
N VAL A 126 10.55 0.22 4.46
CA VAL A 126 10.43 1.64 4.88
C VAL A 126 11.77 2.22 5.35
N ASP A 127 12.66 1.38 5.90
CA ASP A 127 13.98 1.77 6.37
C ASP A 127 15.03 1.90 5.25
N GLU A 128 14.68 1.53 4.02
CA GLU A 128 15.53 1.66 2.83
C GLU A 128 15.15 2.95 2.09
N SER A 129 15.84 4.05 2.42
CA SER A 129 15.80 5.33 1.67
C SER A 129 17.19 5.81 1.29
#